data_AF-A0A158KZD4-F1
#
_entry.id   AF-A0A158KZD4-F1
#
_cell.length_a   1.000
_cell.length_b   1.000
_cell.length_c   1.000
_cell.angle_alpha   90.00
_cell.angle_beta   90.00
_cell.angle_gamma   90.00
#
_symmetry.space_group_name_H-M   'P 1'
#
loop_
_entity.id
_entity.type
_entity.pdbx_description
1 polymer ?
#
loop_
_entity_poly.entity_id
_entity_poly.type
_entity_poly.pdbx_seq_one_letter_code
_entity_poly.pdbx_strand_id
1 'polypeptide(L)'
;MQRDANLVRKLLAYLQGIEASKQPEEQVLVQPHYDEVAVPNGFRIDGYTGQQIDDQLRLMLRNGLIVGHEVGIGIYLDYLTKKGHSVLNNG
;
A
#
# COMPACT_ATOMS: atom_id res chain seq x y z
N MET A 1 -8.22 -0.36 -15.36
CA MET A 1 -7.26 -1.38 -14.90
C MET A 1 -8.02 -2.54 -14.30
N GLN A 2 -7.79 -3.75 -14.80
CA GLN A 2 -8.24 -4.98 -14.14
C GLN A 2 -7.48 -5.11 -12.81
N ARG A 3 -8.16 -5.50 -11.74
CA ARG A 3 -7.56 -5.65 -10.40
C ARG A 3 -6.52 -6.77 -10.44
N ASP A 4 -5.25 -6.43 -10.36
CA ASP A 4 -4.18 -7.43 -10.21
C ASP A 4 -4.26 -8.00 -8.79
N ALA A 5 -4.86 -9.18 -8.67
CA ALA A 5 -5.05 -9.84 -7.38
C ALA A 5 -3.72 -10.16 -6.67
N ASN A 6 -2.65 -10.42 -7.42
CA ASN A 6 -1.33 -10.71 -6.86
C ASN A 6 -0.71 -9.43 -6.27
N LEU A 7 -0.74 -8.33 -7.02
CA LEU A 7 -0.26 -7.04 -6.52
C LEU A 7 -1.02 -6.61 -5.26
N VAL A 8 -2.36 -6.73 -5.27
CA VAL A 8 -3.20 -6.38 -4.12
C VAL A 8 -2.80 -7.18 -2.87
N ARG A 9 -2.52 -8.49 -3.01
CA ARG A 9 -2.11 -9.31 -1.86
C ARG A 9 -0.73 -8.93 -1.36
N LYS A 10 0.25 -8.76 -2.25
CA LYS A 10 1.60 -8.33 -1.85
C LYS A 10 1.57 -6.99 -1.12
N LEU A 11 0.74 -6.05 -1.58
CA LEU A 11 0.53 -4.77 -0.90
C LEU A 11 -0.12 -4.94 0.46
N LEU A 12 -1.21 -5.71 0.56
CA LEU A 12 -1.87 -5.95 1.85
C LEU A 12 -0.93 -6.60 2.87
N ALA A 13 -0.10 -7.56 2.46
CA ALA A 13 0.89 -8.19 3.32
C ALA A 13 1.94 -7.18 3.81
N TYR A 14 2.46 -6.33 2.90
CA TYR A 14 3.40 -5.27 3.25
C TYR A 14 2.80 -4.25 4.24
N LEU A 15 1.58 -3.79 3.96
CA LEU A 15 0.87 -2.81 4.81
C LEU A 15 0.50 -3.39 6.17
N GLN A 16 0.15 -4.68 6.25
CA GLN A 16 -0.07 -5.37 7.53
C GLN A 16 1.21 -5.38 8.38
N GLY A 17 2.37 -5.57 7.75
CA GLY A 17 3.66 -5.47 8.44
C GLY A 17 3.89 -4.10 9.07
N ILE A 18 3.60 -3.03 8.33
CA ILE A 18 3.70 -1.65 8.82
C ILE A 18 2.72 -1.39 9.97
N GLU A 19 1.46 -1.78 9.80
CA GLU A 19 0.42 -1.63 10.81
C GLU A 19 0.79 -2.33 12.12
N ALA A 20 1.39 -3.52 12.04
CA ALA A 20 1.82 -4.28 13.21
C ALA A 20 3.05 -3.67 13.92
N SER A 21 3.90 -2.94 13.18
CA SER A 21 5.13 -2.35 13.73
C SER A 21 4.99 -0.92 14.23
N LYS A 22 3.99 -0.17 13.74
CA LYS A 22 3.85 1.25 14.06
C LYS A 22 3.25 1.49 15.44
N GLN A 23 3.63 2.60 16.07
CA GLN A 23 2.93 3.06 17.27
C GLN A 23 1.57 3.71 16.90
N PRO A 24 0.58 3.74 17.82
CA PRO A 24 -0.75 4.29 17.52
C PRO A 24 -0.75 5.74 17.02
N GLU A 25 0.25 6.53 17.44
CA GLU A 25 0.38 7.96 17.13
C GLU A 25 1.31 8.21 15.93
N GLU A 26 1.91 7.15 15.39
CA GLU A 26 2.88 7.23 14.31
C GLU A 26 2.19 7.22 12.93
N GLN A 27 2.47 8.26 12.14
CA GLN A 27 2.10 8.29 10.74
C GLN A 27 3.23 7.73 9.89
N VAL A 28 3.00 6.58 9.26
CA VAL A 28 3.96 5.96 8.35
C VAL A 28 3.60 6.31 6.91
N LEU A 29 4.52 6.99 6.23
CA LEU A 29 4.41 7.25 4.79
C LEU A 29 4.77 5.98 4.02
N VAL A 30 3.81 5.51 3.23
CA VAL A 30 3.98 4.43 2.27
C VAL A 30 4.16 5.05 0.90
N GLN A 31 5.41 5.05 0.43
CA GLN A 31 5.80 5.67 -0.82
C GLN A 31 6.43 4.62 -1.75
N PRO A 32 5.89 4.44 -2.97
CA PRO A 32 6.50 3.56 -3.97
C PRO A 32 7.83 4.11 -4.45
N HIS A 33 8.75 3.21 -4.81
CA HIS A 33 9.97 3.58 -5.48
C HIS A 33 9.74 3.84 -6.97
N TYR A 34 10.25 4.96 -7.48
CA TYR A 34 10.26 5.30 -8.90
C TYR A 34 11.69 5.32 -9.43
N ASP A 35 11.98 4.58 -10.49
CA ASP A 35 13.37 4.51 -11.00
C ASP A 35 13.87 5.85 -11.57
N GLU A 36 12.94 6.73 -11.99
CA GLU A 36 13.23 8.04 -12.57
C GLU A 36 13.52 9.13 -11.51
N VAL A 37 13.15 8.88 -10.24
CA VAL A 37 13.27 9.86 -9.15
C VAL A 37 13.87 9.17 -7.94
N ALA A 38 15.00 9.66 -7.43
CA ALA A 38 15.58 9.14 -6.20
C ALA A 38 14.61 9.40 -5.03
N VAL A 39 13.90 8.35 -4.64
CA VAL A 39 13.01 8.35 -3.48
C VAL A 39 13.70 7.65 -2.32
N PRO A 40 14.18 8.40 -1.30
CA PRO A 40 14.71 7.79 -0.09
C PRO A 40 13.61 6.96 0.56
N ASN A 41 13.88 5.67 0.81
CA ASN A 41 12.96 4.71 1.45
C ASN A 41 11.70 4.35 0.63
N GLY A 42 11.71 4.58 -0.69
CA GLY A 42 10.64 4.07 -1.55
C GLY A 42 10.65 2.54 -1.55
N PHE A 43 9.51 1.90 -1.28
CA PHE A 43 9.43 0.45 -1.28
C PHE A 43 9.19 -0.08 -2.71
N ARG A 44 9.65 -1.31 -2.94
CA ARG A 44 9.54 -2.01 -4.22
C ARG A 44 8.75 -3.29 -4.04
N ILE A 45 8.02 -3.68 -5.07
CA ILE A 45 7.43 -5.02 -5.17
C ILE A 45 7.93 -5.63 -6.49
N ASP A 46 8.62 -6.77 -6.39
CA ASP A 46 9.16 -7.45 -7.55
C ASP A 46 8.09 -7.74 -8.61
N GLY A 47 8.41 -7.33 -9.84
CA GLY A 47 7.53 -7.43 -11.00
C GLY A 47 6.61 -6.24 -11.24
N TYR A 48 6.68 -5.19 -10.42
CA TYR A 48 5.79 -4.02 -10.50
C TYR A 48 6.56 -2.70 -10.48
N THR A 49 6.14 -1.75 -11.32
CA THR A 49 6.68 -0.39 -11.31
C THR A 49 6.13 0.43 -10.15
N GLY A 50 6.83 1.50 -9.77
CA GLY A 50 6.35 2.46 -8.78
C GLY A 50 4.96 3.01 -9.09
N GLN A 51 4.69 3.30 -10.37
CA GLN A 51 3.37 3.78 -10.82
C GLN A 51 2.27 2.74 -10.61
N GLN A 52 2.52 1.46 -10.96
CA GLN A 52 1.54 0.39 -10.76
C GLN A 52 1.22 0.21 -9.27
N ILE A 53 2.25 0.31 -8.42
CA ILE A 53 2.11 0.23 -6.97
C ILE A 53 1.27 1.42 -6.46
N ASP A 54 1.57 2.65 -6.87
CA ASP A 54 0.85 3.86 -6.44
C ASP A 54 -0.62 3.83 -6.87
N ASP A 55 -0.87 3.53 -8.15
CA ASP A 55 -2.22 3.40 -8.70
C ASP A 55 -3.02 2.35 -7.93
N GLN A 56 -2.39 1.22 -7.60
CA GLN A 56 -3.05 0.16 -6.86
C GLN A 56 -3.31 0.53 -5.40
N LEU A 57 -2.40 1.25 -4.72
CA LEU A 57 -2.60 1.78 -3.38
C LEU A 57 -3.79 2.75 -3.32
N ARG A 58 -3.86 3.71 -4.26
CA ARG A 58 -4.98 4.65 -4.37
C ARG A 58 -6.29 3.93 -4.65
N LEU A 59 -6.25 2.92 -5.51
CA LEU A 59 -7.42 2.08 -5.78
C LEU A 59 -7.85 1.26 -4.55
N MET A 60 -6.91 0.77 -3.73
CA MET A 60 -7.20 0.07 -2.47
C MET A 60 -7.86 1.01 -1.45
N LEU A 61 -7.40 2.25 -1.36
CA LEU A 61 -7.97 3.28 -0.50
C LEU A 61 -9.41 3.62 -0.93
N ARG A 62 -9.63 3.90 -2.22
CA ARG A 62 -10.97 4.16 -2.79
C ARG A 62 -11.94 3.00 -2.64
N ASN A 63 -11.44 1.76 -2.74
CA ASN A 63 -12.26 0.54 -2.59
C ASN A 63 -12.50 0.12 -1.13
N GLY A 64 -11.98 0.88 -0.17
CA GLY A 64 -12.10 0.62 1.27
C GLY A 64 -11.43 -0.69 1.67
N LEU A 65 -10.27 -1.02 1.10
CA LEU A 65 -9.42 -2.11 1.59
C LEU A 65 -8.50 -1.62 2.71
N ILE A 66 -8.08 -0.36 2.64
CA ILE A 66 -7.22 0.31 3.61
C ILE A 66 -7.81 1.68 3.97
N VAL A 67 -7.46 2.17 5.15
CA VAL A 67 -7.75 3.54 5.61
C VAL A 67 -6.44 4.29 5.71
N GLY A 68 -6.45 5.54 5.26
CA GLY A 68 -5.30 6.41 5.23
C GLY A 68 -5.58 7.69 4.45
N HIS A 69 -4.51 8.43 4.19
CA HIS A 69 -4.57 9.71 3.50
C HIS A 69 -3.67 9.71 2.26
N GLU A 70 -4.25 10.01 1.10
CA GLU A 70 -3.49 10.22 -0.13
C GLU A 70 -2.64 11.48 -0.03
N VAL A 71 -1.38 11.39 -0.44
CA VAL A 71 -0.48 12.52 -0.66
C VAL A 71 0.13 12.44 -2.06
N GLY A 72 0.82 13.50 -2.48
CA GLY A 72 1.37 13.58 -3.84
C GLY A 72 2.35 12.45 -4.18
N ILE A 73 3.07 11.95 -3.17
CA ILE A 73 4.14 10.94 -3.35
C ILE A 73 3.77 9.55 -2.82
N GLY A 74 2.55 9.33 -2.34
CA GLY A 74 2.16 8.04 -1.75
C GLY A 74 0.93 8.16 -0.86
N ILE A 75 0.89 7.36 0.21
CA ILE A 75 -0.20 7.41 1.21
C ILE A 75 0.36 7.38 2.64
N TYR A 76 -0.26 8.10 3.56
CA TYR A 76 -0.13 7.81 4.99
C TYR A 76 -1.07 6.68 5.36
N LEU A 77 -0.55 5.59 5.92
CA LEU A 77 -1.37 4.43 6.30
C LEU A 77 -1.88 4.56 7.74
N ASP A 78 -3.19 4.47 7.92
CA ASP A 78 -3.81 4.34 9.23
C ASP A 78 -3.97 2.88 9.63
N TYR A 79 -4.74 2.10 8.86
CA TYR A 79 -4.98 0.68 9.16
C TYR A 79 -5.57 -0.07 7.96
N LEU A 80 -5.53 -1.40 8.01
CA LEU A 80 -6.25 -2.28 7.09
C LEU A 80 -7.71 -2.42 7.56
N THR A 81 -8.64 -2.29 6.63
CA THR A 81 -10.06 -2.56 6.96
C THR A 81 -10.30 -4.05 7.16
N LYS A 82 -11.43 -4.41 7.77
CA LYS A 82 -11.90 -5.83 7.82
C LYS A 82 -11.93 -6.48 6.44
N LYS A 83 -12.31 -5.71 5.40
CA LYS A 83 -12.33 -6.17 4.01
C LYS A 83 -10.91 -6.40 3.47
N GLY A 84 -9.97 -5.53 3.80
CA GLY A 84 -8.54 -5.70 3.50
C GLY A 84 -7.98 -6.98 4.09
N HIS A 85 -8.17 -7.20 5.39
CA HIS A 85 -7.73 -8.45 6.05
C HIS A 85 -8.39 -9.70 5.46
N SER A 86 -9.68 -9.64 5.11
CA SER A 86 -10.35 -10.78 4.47
C SER A 86 -9.75 -11.11 3.10
N VAL A 87 -9.41 -10.12 2.29
CA VAL A 87 -8.73 -10.33 0.99
C VAL A 87 -7.33 -10.91 1.17
N LEU A 88 -6.62 -10.49 2.21
CA LEU A 88 -5.29 -11.01 2.52
C LEU A 88 -5.33 -12.49 2.97
N ASN A 89 -6.29 -12.84 3.82
CA ASN A 89 -6.37 -14.17 4.43
C ASN A 89 -7.04 -15.24 3.54
N ASN A 90 -7.95 -14.86 2.64
CA ASN A 90 -8.67 -15.79 1.76
C ASN A 90 -7.94 -16.01 0.42
N GLY A 91 -6.61 -16.08 0.51
CA GLY A 91 -5.70 -15.93 -0.61
C GLY A 91 -5.19 -17.23 -1.19
#